data_AF-A0A835HNT1-F1
#
_entry.id   AF-A0A835HNT1-F1
#
_cell.length_a   1.000
_cell.length_b   1.000
_cell.length_c   1.000
_cell.angle_alpha   90.00
_cell.angle_beta   90.00
_cell.angle_gamma   90.00
#
_symmetry.space_group_name_H-M   'P 1'
#
loop_
_entity.id
_entity.type
_entity.pdbx_description
1 polymer ?
#
loop_
_entity_poly.entity_id
_entity_poly.type
_entity_poly.pdbx_seq_one_letter_code
_entity_poly.pdbx_strand_id
1 'polypeptide(L)'
;MVFGEITTKANVDYEKIVRDTFHTIGFVSDDVDLDADNCKVFVNIEQQIPDIAQGVHGHLTKHPEDIGAGDQGHMFGYATDETPELIPLTHLLATKLGAHLSEVRKDGTCPWLRPNGKTHVTIEYINEGGAMVPTRVHTVLISIEFLQIVKETFDFRPGMIAISLDLKRGGNGRFLKIAAYGHFGRDDADFTWEVLKPLKWTKPQA
;
A
#
# COMPACT_ATOMS: atom_id res chain seq x y z
N MET A 1 -25.30 -14.23 -8.30
CA MET A 1 -24.20 -15.22 -8.45
C MET A 1 -23.15 -14.91 -7.40
N VAL A 2 -22.60 -15.93 -6.74
CA VAL A 2 -21.46 -15.83 -5.81
C VAL A 2 -20.32 -16.68 -6.36
N PHE A 3 -19.13 -16.11 -6.49
CA PHE A 3 -17.97 -16.77 -7.08
C PHE A 3 -16.64 -16.26 -6.48
N GLY A 4 -15.54 -16.99 -6.71
CA GLY A 4 -14.18 -16.66 -6.21
C GLY A 4 -13.51 -17.83 -5.50
N GLU A 5 -12.45 -17.62 -4.72
CA GLU A 5 -11.79 -18.72 -3.99
C GLU A 5 -12.06 -18.69 -2.48
N ILE A 6 -12.51 -19.81 -1.90
CA ILE A 6 -12.68 -19.95 -0.44
C ILE A 6 -12.12 -21.29 0.04
N THR A 7 -11.16 -21.21 0.96
CA THR A 7 -10.66 -22.36 1.72
C THR A 7 -11.12 -22.24 3.17
N THR A 8 -12.06 -23.09 3.60
CA THR A 8 -12.61 -23.08 4.96
C THR A 8 -12.97 -24.47 5.46
N LYS A 9 -13.04 -24.63 6.79
CA LYS A 9 -13.60 -25.83 7.45
C LYS A 9 -15.08 -25.67 7.80
N ALA A 10 -15.64 -24.46 7.63
CA ALA A 10 -17.03 -24.19 7.95
C ALA A 10 -17.97 -24.92 6.98
N ASN A 11 -19.07 -25.46 7.49
CA ASN A 11 -20.16 -25.93 6.67
C ASN A 11 -21.09 -24.74 6.36
N VAL A 12 -21.04 -24.23 5.13
CA VAL A 12 -21.68 -22.98 4.73
C VAL A 12 -22.69 -23.25 3.62
N ASP A 13 -23.95 -22.90 3.87
CA ASP A 13 -24.98 -22.81 2.84
C ASP A 13 -24.97 -21.40 2.23
N TYR A 14 -24.24 -21.25 1.12
CA TYR A 14 -24.08 -19.96 0.44
C TYR A 14 -25.41 -19.43 -0.12
N GLU A 15 -26.30 -20.31 -0.59
CA GLU A 15 -27.57 -19.90 -1.14
C GLU A 15 -28.46 -19.29 -0.05
N LYS A 16 -28.55 -19.95 1.11
CA LYS A 16 -29.27 -19.41 2.26
C LYS A 16 -28.75 -18.02 2.66
N ILE A 17 -27.42 -17.83 2.73
CA ILE A 17 -26.82 -16.54 3.09
C ILE A 17 -27.22 -15.44 2.10
N VAL A 18 -27.22 -15.73 0.80
CA VAL A 18 -27.64 -14.78 -0.24
C VAL A 18 -29.09 -14.37 -0.02
N ARG A 19 -30.00 -15.33 0.17
CA ARG A 19 -31.43 -15.07 0.35
C ARG A 19 -31.71 -14.30 1.65
N ASP A 20 -31.12 -14.71 2.77
CA ASP A 20 -31.24 -14.00 4.06
C ASP A 20 -30.77 -12.53 3.94
N THR A 21 -29.71 -12.29 3.17
CA THR A 21 -29.17 -10.94 2.94
C THR A 21 -30.14 -10.09 2.12
N PHE A 22 -30.73 -10.64 1.05
CA PHE A 22 -31.74 -9.95 0.25
C PHE A 22 -32.99 -9.59 1.07
N HIS A 23 -33.48 -10.54 1.87
CA HIS A 23 -34.59 -10.30 2.80
C HIS A 23 -34.28 -9.16 3.78
N THR A 24 -33.07 -9.14 4.33
CA THR A 24 -32.63 -8.10 5.28
C THR A 24 -32.58 -6.71 4.63
N ILE A 25 -32.21 -6.63 3.34
CA ILE A 25 -32.17 -5.37 2.59
C ILE A 25 -33.59 -4.90 2.20
N GLY A 26 -34.53 -5.84 2.04
CA GLY A 26 -35.93 -5.56 1.69
C GLY A 26 -36.35 -6.04 0.29
N PHE A 27 -35.55 -6.88 -0.37
CA PHE A 27 -35.90 -7.50 -1.65
C PHE A 27 -36.80 -8.72 -1.42
N VAL A 28 -38.11 -8.50 -1.43
CA VAL A 28 -39.11 -9.51 -1.03
C VAL A 28 -40.09 -9.89 -2.14
N SER A 29 -40.05 -9.21 -3.29
CA SER A 29 -40.96 -9.46 -4.42
C SER A 29 -40.44 -8.78 -5.69
N ASP A 30 -40.89 -9.24 -6.85
CA ASP A 30 -40.56 -8.60 -8.14
C ASP A 30 -41.04 -7.13 -8.22
N ASP A 31 -42.09 -6.77 -7.46
CA ASP A 31 -42.57 -5.38 -7.35
C ASP A 31 -41.52 -4.43 -6.72
N VAL A 32 -40.53 -4.97 -6.01
CA VAL A 32 -39.37 -4.24 -5.47
C VAL A 32 -38.07 -4.65 -6.19
N ASP A 33 -38.20 -4.99 -7.47
CA ASP A 33 -37.14 -5.37 -8.41
C ASP A 33 -36.51 -6.77 -8.23
N LEU A 34 -36.68 -7.42 -7.06
CA LEU A 34 -36.11 -8.73 -6.79
C LEU A 34 -36.89 -9.49 -5.72
N ASP A 35 -37.31 -10.71 -6.06
CA ASP A 35 -37.87 -11.68 -5.10
C ASP A 35 -36.75 -12.60 -4.55
N ALA A 36 -36.40 -12.43 -3.29
CA ALA A 36 -35.36 -13.24 -2.62
C ALA A 36 -35.68 -14.74 -2.53
N ASP A 37 -36.95 -15.15 -2.56
CA ASP A 37 -37.35 -16.56 -2.46
C ASP A 37 -37.36 -17.24 -3.83
N ASN A 38 -37.70 -16.50 -4.89
CA ASN A 38 -37.86 -17.05 -6.24
C ASN A 38 -36.66 -16.81 -7.18
N CYS A 39 -35.73 -15.90 -6.84
CA CYS A 39 -34.58 -15.64 -7.69
C CYS A 39 -33.64 -16.87 -7.83
N LYS A 40 -32.93 -16.94 -8.96
CA LYS A 40 -31.89 -17.96 -9.18
C LYS A 40 -30.58 -17.56 -8.50
N VAL A 41 -30.03 -18.45 -7.68
CA VAL A 41 -28.73 -18.27 -7.03
C VAL A 41 -27.71 -19.24 -7.67
N PHE A 42 -26.66 -18.69 -8.27
CA PHE A 42 -25.54 -19.46 -8.81
C PHE A 42 -24.33 -19.36 -7.88
N VAL A 43 -23.70 -20.50 -7.55
CA VAL A 43 -22.52 -20.58 -6.67
C VAL A 43 -21.36 -21.23 -7.44
N ASN A 44 -20.23 -20.54 -7.59
CA ASN A 44 -19.04 -21.00 -8.32
C ASN A 44 -17.73 -20.66 -7.58
N ILE A 45 -17.35 -21.46 -6.58
CA ILE A 45 -16.24 -21.16 -5.66
C ILE A 45 -15.10 -22.19 -5.78
N GLU A 46 -13.85 -21.75 -5.94
CA GLU A 46 -12.63 -22.55 -6.18
C GLU A 46 -11.56 -22.44 -5.06
N GLN A 47 -10.36 -23.04 -5.22
CA GLN A 47 -9.20 -22.96 -4.29
C GLN A 47 -7.97 -22.30 -4.98
N GLN A 48 -6.99 -21.76 -4.21
CA GLN A 48 -5.80 -21.04 -4.74
C GLN A 48 -4.69 -21.93 -5.38
N ILE A 49 -3.90 -21.36 -6.32
CA ILE A 49 -2.90 -22.05 -7.19
C ILE A 49 -1.42 -21.66 -6.89
N PRO A 50 -0.37 -22.51 -7.11
CA PRO A 50 1.01 -22.33 -6.59
C PRO A 50 2.26 -22.42 -7.55
N ASP A 51 2.36 -21.81 -8.75
CA ASP A 51 3.34 -22.29 -9.80
C ASP A 51 4.29 -21.27 -10.53
N ILE A 52 5.28 -20.63 -9.86
CA ILE A 52 6.19 -19.62 -10.50
C ILE A 52 7.69 -20.00 -10.54
N ALA A 53 8.18 -20.84 -9.63
CA ALA A 53 9.63 -21.01 -9.37
C ALA A 53 10.42 -21.82 -10.43
N GLN A 54 9.75 -22.63 -11.24
CA GLN A 54 10.41 -23.54 -12.19
C GLN A 54 11.01 -22.81 -13.41
N GLY A 55 10.33 -21.77 -13.92
CA GLY A 55 10.70 -21.11 -15.18
C GLY A 55 11.98 -20.28 -15.10
N VAL A 56 12.20 -19.61 -13.96
CA VAL A 56 13.25 -18.59 -13.82
C VAL A 56 14.62 -19.24 -13.60
N HIS A 57 14.79 -19.89 -12.45
CA HIS A 57 16.08 -20.41 -11.99
C HIS A 57 16.14 -21.94 -11.93
N GLY A 58 15.11 -22.65 -12.43
CA GLY A 58 15.04 -24.11 -12.40
C GLY A 58 15.25 -24.68 -10.99
N HIS A 59 14.62 -24.09 -9.96
CA HIS A 59 14.90 -24.44 -8.56
C HIS A 59 16.38 -24.31 -8.14
N LEU A 60 17.11 -23.30 -8.65
CA LEU A 60 18.51 -23.00 -8.32
C LEU A 60 19.52 -23.98 -8.94
N THR A 61 19.11 -24.69 -10.00
CA THR A 61 19.95 -25.69 -10.67
C THR A 61 20.62 -25.18 -11.95
N LYS A 62 20.20 -24.01 -12.46
CA LYS A 62 20.80 -23.40 -13.66
C LYS A 62 22.15 -22.75 -13.34
N HIS A 63 23.10 -22.82 -14.29
CA HIS A 63 24.35 -22.06 -14.23
C HIS A 63 24.08 -20.56 -14.43
N PRO A 64 24.93 -19.64 -13.93
CA PRO A 64 24.71 -18.20 -14.02
C PRO A 64 24.43 -17.67 -15.43
N GLU A 65 25.11 -18.21 -16.44
CA GLU A 65 24.94 -17.91 -17.87
C GLU A 65 23.61 -18.40 -18.45
N ASP A 66 22.96 -19.37 -17.81
CA ASP A 66 21.71 -19.99 -18.23
C ASP A 66 20.48 -19.44 -17.47
N ILE A 67 20.69 -18.54 -16.50
CA ILE A 67 19.60 -17.89 -15.76
C ILE A 67 18.86 -16.95 -16.73
N GLY A 68 17.61 -17.31 -17.01
CA GLY A 68 16.71 -16.46 -17.80
C GLY A 68 16.26 -15.23 -17.02
N ALA A 69 15.81 -14.20 -17.73
CA ALA A 69 15.13 -13.08 -17.09
C ALA A 69 13.92 -13.60 -16.30
N GLY A 70 13.80 -13.18 -15.04
CA GLY A 70 12.70 -13.62 -14.17
C GLY A 70 11.33 -13.12 -14.59
N ASP A 71 11.31 -12.13 -15.49
CA ASP A 71 10.13 -11.57 -16.12
C ASP A 71 10.56 -10.86 -17.43
N GLN A 72 9.61 -10.56 -18.30
CA GLN A 72 9.84 -9.76 -19.50
C GLN A 72 9.93 -8.25 -19.16
N GLY A 73 10.84 -7.52 -19.79
CA GLY A 73 10.98 -6.08 -19.58
C GLY A 73 12.02 -5.42 -20.48
N HIS A 74 12.02 -4.08 -20.51
CA HIS A 74 13.01 -3.25 -21.21
C HIS A 74 13.63 -2.22 -20.27
N MET A 75 14.87 -1.80 -20.55
CA MET A 75 15.64 -0.88 -19.71
C MET A 75 16.07 0.35 -20.51
N PHE A 76 16.17 1.50 -19.84
CA PHE A 76 16.66 2.75 -20.41
C PHE A 76 17.85 3.29 -19.61
N GLY A 77 18.79 3.91 -20.32
CA GLY A 77 19.86 4.73 -19.75
C GLY A 77 19.72 6.17 -20.23
N TYR A 78 20.15 7.12 -19.41
CA TYR A 78 20.08 8.55 -19.71
C TYR A 78 21.31 9.28 -19.15
N ALA A 79 21.78 10.30 -19.86
CA ALA A 79 22.86 11.20 -19.46
C ALA A 79 22.61 12.61 -20.06
N THR A 80 23.08 13.64 -19.39
CA THR A 80 22.93 15.07 -19.76
C THR A 80 24.14 15.85 -19.29
N ASP A 81 24.64 16.80 -20.08
CA ASP A 81 25.84 17.59 -19.77
C ASP A 81 25.58 18.79 -18.84
N GLU A 82 24.34 18.97 -18.37
CA GLU A 82 23.97 20.04 -17.44
C GLU A 82 24.71 20.00 -16.08
N THR A 83 25.37 18.87 -15.74
CA THR A 83 26.27 18.76 -14.59
C THR A 83 27.56 18.02 -14.95
N PRO A 84 28.67 18.26 -14.23
CA PRO A 84 29.91 17.50 -14.41
C PRO A 84 29.75 15.98 -14.23
N GLU A 85 28.79 15.54 -13.40
CA GLU A 85 28.47 14.13 -13.16
C GLU A 85 27.62 13.49 -14.27
N LEU A 86 27.26 14.24 -15.30
CA LEU A 86 26.42 13.83 -16.43
C LEU A 86 25.00 13.36 -16.06
N ILE A 87 24.46 13.91 -14.97
CA ILE A 87 23.14 13.59 -14.39
C ILE A 87 22.30 14.88 -14.30
N PRO A 88 20.96 14.81 -14.42
CA PRO A 88 20.11 15.98 -14.26
C PRO A 88 20.34 16.72 -12.93
N LEU A 89 20.47 18.04 -12.97
CA LEU A 89 20.71 18.88 -11.80
C LEU A 89 19.58 18.76 -10.78
N THR A 90 18.33 18.59 -11.23
CA THR A 90 17.16 18.30 -10.37
C THR A 90 17.38 17.06 -9.51
N HIS A 91 17.79 15.96 -10.13
CA HIS A 91 18.09 14.71 -9.46
C HIS A 91 19.31 14.85 -8.55
N LEU A 92 20.38 15.45 -9.05
CA LEU A 92 21.63 15.60 -8.32
C LEU A 92 21.44 16.41 -7.02
N LEU A 93 20.74 17.55 -7.08
CA LEU A 93 20.49 18.40 -5.91
C LEU A 93 19.58 17.70 -4.88
N ALA A 94 18.50 17.05 -5.32
CA ALA A 94 17.63 16.31 -4.40
C ALA A 94 18.41 15.21 -3.67
N THR A 95 19.24 14.46 -4.39
CA THR A 95 20.10 13.41 -3.83
C THR A 95 21.15 13.98 -2.87
N LYS A 96 21.85 15.06 -3.25
CA LYS A 96 22.84 15.71 -2.39
C LYS A 96 22.23 16.29 -1.10
N LEU A 97 21.03 16.85 -1.18
CA LEU A 97 20.29 17.30 0.01
C LEU A 97 19.96 16.13 0.96
N GLY A 98 19.51 14.99 0.42
CA GLY A 98 19.23 13.80 1.24
C GLY A 98 20.49 13.23 1.91
N ALA A 99 21.61 13.22 1.18
CA ALA A 99 22.91 12.84 1.73
C ALA A 99 23.37 13.80 2.83
N HIS A 100 23.25 15.11 2.60
CA HIS A 100 23.65 16.12 3.57
C HIS A 100 22.76 16.09 4.83
N LEU A 101 21.44 15.87 4.71
CA LEU A 101 20.57 15.62 5.88
C LEU A 101 21.06 14.46 6.73
N SER A 102 21.60 13.40 6.11
CA SER A 102 22.20 12.27 6.83
C SER A 102 23.53 12.63 7.47
N GLU A 103 24.34 13.48 6.83
CA GLU A 103 25.61 13.98 7.35
C GLU A 103 25.39 14.83 8.60
N VAL A 104 24.59 15.89 8.52
CA VAL A 104 24.33 16.81 9.64
C VAL A 104 23.61 16.15 10.82
N ARG A 105 22.95 15.03 10.57
CA ARG A 105 22.40 14.16 11.62
C ARG A 105 23.50 13.36 12.31
N LYS A 106 24.45 12.80 11.55
CA LYS A 106 25.51 11.92 12.06
C LYS A 106 26.62 12.68 12.77
N ASP A 107 26.93 13.90 12.33
CA ASP A 107 27.96 14.75 12.93
C ASP A 107 27.46 15.55 14.16
N GLY A 108 26.15 15.54 14.40
CA GLY A 108 25.51 16.21 15.54
C GLY A 108 25.18 17.69 15.32
N THR A 109 25.37 18.24 14.12
CA THR A 109 24.97 19.61 13.76
C THR A 109 23.47 19.82 13.93
N CYS A 110 22.67 18.83 13.51
CA CYS A 110 21.22 18.79 13.67
C CYS A 110 20.85 17.52 14.47
N PRO A 111 21.07 17.51 15.79
CA PRO A 111 20.97 16.30 16.61
C PRO A 111 19.53 15.79 16.77
N TRP A 112 18.55 16.62 16.42
CA TRP A 112 17.13 16.30 16.43
C TRP A 112 16.66 15.56 15.16
N LEU A 113 17.48 15.52 14.09
CA LEU A 113 17.13 14.82 12.86
C LEU A 113 17.08 13.31 13.07
N ARG A 114 16.09 12.66 12.43
CA ARG A 114 15.96 11.19 12.39
C ARG A 114 16.40 10.66 11.01
N PRO A 115 16.72 9.36 10.88
CA PRO A 115 17.31 8.80 9.65
C PRO A 115 16.44 8.87 8.38
N ASN A 116 15.15 9.14 8.51
CA ASN A 116 14.22 9.07 7.39
C ASN A 116 13.79 10.49 6.99
N GLY A 117 14.30 10.95 5.86
CA GLY A 117 14.02 12.27 5.29
C GLY A 117 13.85 12.15 3.78
N LYS A 118 12.93 12.94 3.22
CA LYS A 118 12.67 13.04 1.79
C LYS A 118 12.99 14.45 1.33
N THR A 119 13.59 14.54 0.14
CA THR A 119 13.99 15.81 -0.49
C THR A 119 13.37 15.87 -1.88
N HIS A 120 12.94 17.07 -2.28
CA HIS A 120 12.42 17.34 -3.61
C HIS A 120 12.92 18.72 -4.05
N VAL A 121 13.36 18.81 -5.30
CA VAL A 121 13.86 20.05 -5.89
C VAL A 121 13.18 20.27 -7.24
N THR A 122 12.62 21.46 -7.42
CA THR A 122 12.11 21.94 -8.71
C THR A 122 13.09 22.97 -9.25
N ILE A 123 13.53 22.79 -10.50
CA ILE A 123 14.45 23.71 -11.20
C ILE A 123 13.73 24.27 -12.42
N GLU A 124 13.95 25.55 -12.67
CA GLU A 124 13.54 26.22 -13.90
C GLU A 124 14.61 25.99 -14.98
N TYR A 125 14.18 25.64 -16.19
CA TYR A 125 15.07 25.27 -17.31
C TYR A 125 14.73 26.07 -18.56
N ILE A 126 15.75 26.25 -19.40
CA ILE A 126 15.60 26.66 -20.80
C ILE A 126 16.03 25.48 -21.68
N ASN A 127 15.31 25.28 -22.79
CA ASN A 127 15.69 24.33 -23.83
C ASN A 127 16.49 25.08 -24.92
N GLU A 128 17.77 24.77 -25.03
CA GLU A 128 18.65 25.32 -26.07
C GLU A 128 19.01 24.23 -27.08
N GLY A 129 18.28 24.18 -28.19
CA GLY A 129 18.57 23.22 -29.26
C GLY A 129 18.44 21.75 -28.86
N GLY A 130 17.63 21.44 -27.85
CA GLY A 130 17.45 20.10 -27.28
C GLY A 130 18.25 19.86 -25.99
N ALA A 131 19.25 20.70 -25.68
CA ALA A 131 19.98 20.65 -24.42
C ALA A 131 19.19 21.34 -23.30
N MET A 132 19.19 20.73 -22.11
CA MET A 132 18.53 21.29 -20.92
C MET A 132 19.51 22.18 -20.17
N VAL A 133 19.24 23.49 -20.12
CA VAL A 133 20.09 24.47 -19.41
C VAL A 133 19.36 24.94 -18.14
N PRO A 134 19.83 24.55 -16.94
CA PRO A 134 19.20 24.98 -15.70
C PRO A 134 19.45 26.47 -15.44
N THR A 135 18.40 27.22 -15.09
CA THR A 135 18.51 28.66 -14.81
C THR A 135 18.53 28.98 -13.32
N ARG A 136 17.60 28.39 -12.56
CA ARG A 136 17.49 28.62 -11.11
C ARG A 136 16.72 27.50 -10.41
N VAL A 137 16.99 27.33 -9.11
CA VAL A 137 16.15 26.49 -8.24
C VAL A 137 14.85 27.24 -7.94
N HIS A 138 13.72 26.67 -8.36
CA HIS A 138 12.40 27.23 -8.12
C HIS A 138 11.89 26.94 -6.70
N THR A 139 11.91 25.66 -6.30
CA THR A 139 11.35 25.21 -5.03
C THR A 139 12.22 24.12 -4.43
N VAL A 140 12.44 24.17 -3.12
CA VAL A 140 13.04 23.08 -2.34
C VAL A 140 12.05 22.63 -1.27
N LEU A 141 11.81 21.34 -1.19
CA LEU A 141 11.00 20.70 -0.15
C LEU A 141 11.85 19.67 0.59
N ILE A 142 11.83 19.74 1.92
CA ILE A 142 12.43 18.76 2.81
C ILE A 142 11.34 18.30 3.77
N SER A 143 11.07 16.99 3.79
CA SER A 143 10.17 16.35 4.75
C SER A 143 10.98 15.40 5.62
N ILE A 144 10.84 15.51 6.93
CA ILE A 144 11.56 14.75 7.95
C ILE A 144 10.53 13.93 8.73
N GLU A 145 10.77 12.63 8.83
CA GLU A 145 9.71 11.66 9.11
C GLU A 145 9.32 11.53 10.59
N PHE A 146 8.00 11.59 10.83
CA PHE A 146 7.30 11.01 11.97
C PHE A 146 7.15 9.48 11.88
N LEU A 147 7.53 8.83 10.76
CA LEU A 147 7.37 7.38 10.56
C LEU A 147 8.04 6.51 11.61
N GLN A 148 9.08 6.99 12.30
CA GLN A 148 9.67 6.19 13.38
C GLN A 148 8.68 5.98 14.53
N ILE A 149 7.94 7.01 14.95
CA ILE A 149 6.91 6.87 15.98
C ILE A 149 5.80 5.93 15.49
N VAL A 150 5.44 6.01 14.21
CA VAL A 150 4.44 5.13 13.59
C VAL A 150 4.93 3.67 13.55
N LYS A 151 6.17 3.41 13.12
CA LYS A 151 6.77 2.06 13.10
C LYS A 151 6.95 1.47 14.49
N GLU A 152 7.25 2.30 15.49
CA GLU A 152 7.36 1.87 16.89
C GLU A 152 6.00 1.58 17.51
N THR A 153 4.93 2.25 17.06
CA THR A 153 3.58 2.09 17.60
C THR A 153 2.76 1.02 16.90
N PHE A 154 2.96 0.84 15.59
CA PHE A 154 2.16 -0.02 14.74
C PHE A 154 3.01 -1.15 14.15
N ASP A 155 2.60 -2.38 14.43
CA ASP A 155 3.17 -3.57 13.80
C ASP A 155 2.43 -3.83 12.48
N PHE A 156 3.10 -3.54 11.36
CA PHE A 156 2.53 -3.64 10.02
C PHE A 156 2.62 -5.03 9.41
N ARG A 157 3.13 -6.04 10.13
CA ARG A 157 3.12 -7.41 9.64
C ARG A 157 1.67 -7.88 9.50
N PRO A 158 1.23 -8.44 8.36
CA PRO A 158 -0.19 -8.77 8.13
C PRO A 158 -0.84 -9.61 9.24
N GLY A 159 -0.12 -10.60 9.76
CA GLY A 159 -0.60 -11.42 10.88
C GLY A 159 -0.78 -10.62 12.18
N MET A 160 0.10 -9.65 12.45
CA MET A 160 0.04 -8.80 13.63
C MET A 160 -1.04 -7.74 13.50
N ILE A 161 -1.31 -7.23 12.29
CA ILE A 161 -2.47 -6.38 12.01
C ILE A 161 -3.76 -7.16 12.31
N ALA A 162 -3.89 -8.37 11.76
CA ALA A 162 -5.07 -9.19 11.95
C ALA A 162 -5.32 -9.53 13.43
N ILE A 163 -4.27 -9.76 14.22
CA ILE A 163 -4.38 -9.97 15.67
C ILE A 163 -4.71 -8.65 16.38
N SER A 164 -3.96 -7.58 16.12
CA SER A 164 -4.10 -6.29 16.83
C SER A 164 -5.46 -5.65 16.63
N LEU A 165 -6.06 -5.84 15.46
CA LEU A 165 -7.39 -5.36 15.12
C LEU A 165 -8.47 -6.44 15.28
N ASP A 166 -8.12 -7.63 15.78
CA ASP A 166 -9.03 -8.76 15.98
C ASP A 166 -9.85 -9.11 14.72
N LEU A 167 -9.22 -9.12 13.54
CA LEU A 167 -9.90 -9.25 12.24
C LEU A 167 -10.34 -10.68 11.92
N LYS A 168 -9.99 -11.67 12.75
CA LYS A 168 -10.48 -13.05 12.58
C LYS A 168 -11.79 -13.31 13.31
N ARG A 169 -12.20 -12.43 14.24
CA ARG A 169 -13.49 -12.54 14.92
C ARG A 169 -14.62 -12.19 13.94
N GLY A 170 -15.30 -13.22 13.45
CA GLY A 170 -16.55 -13.11 12.69
C GLY A 170 -17.80 -13.21 13.57
N GLY A 171 -18.96 -13.41 12.94
CA GLY A 171 -20.26 -13.47 13.63
C GLY A 171 -20.88 -12.09 13.87
N ASN A 172 -22.14 -12.08 14.35
CA ASN A 172 -22.92 -10.87 14.69
C ASN A 172 -22.94 -9.80 13.59
N GLY A 173 -22.82 -10.21 12.32
CA GLY A 173 -22.79 -9.29 11.18
C GLY A 173 -21.58 -8.36 11.15
N ARG A 174 -20.49 -8.59 11.91
CA ARG A 174 -19.36 -7.66 12.01
C ARG A 174 -18.87 -7.08 10.68
N PHE A 175 -18.57 -7.96 9.71
CA PHE A 175 -18.13 -7.55 8.37
C PHE A 175 -19.30 -7.21 7.43
N LEU A 176 -20.52 -7.65 7.73
CA LEU A 176 -21.71 -7.21 6.99
C LEU A 176 -22.01 -5.74 7.28
N LYS A 177 -21.80 -5.27 8.52
CA LYS A 177 -22.04 -3.89 8.93
C LYS A 177 -21.22 -2.88 8.12
N ILE A 178 -20.03 -3.24 7.63
CA ILE A 178 -19.16 -2.36 6.83
C ILE A 178 -19.44 -2.41 5.32
N ALA A 179 -20.25 -3.36 4.86
CA ALA A 179 -20.59 -3.51 3.43
C ALA A 179 -21.45 -2.34 2.89
N ALA A 180 -22.01 -1.52 3.78
CA ALA A 180 -22.72 -0.29 3.46
C ALA A 180 -22.30 0.85 4.39
N TYR A 181 -22.48 2.09 3.93
CA TYR A 181 -22.23 3.32 4.68
C TYR A 181 -20.77 3.56 5.12
N GLY A 182 -19.83 2.91 4.44
CA GLY A 182 -18.39 3.13 4.64
C GLY A 182 -17.78 2.31 5.78
N HIS A 183 -16.47 2.08 5.64
CA HIS A 183 -15.65 1.29 6.56
C HIS A 183 -15.06 2.11 7.71
N PHE A 184 -15.03 3.45 7.58
CA PHE A 184 -14.34 4.35 8.50
C PHE A 184 -15.26 5.41 9.09
N GLY A 185 -14.86 6.01 10.21
CA GLY A 185 -15.58 7.11 10.86
C GLY A 185 -16.86 6.68 11.56
N ARG A 186 -16.86 5.48 12.14
CA ARG A 186 -18.02 4.86 12.78
C ARG A 186 -17.66 4.40 14.19
N ASP A 187 -18.53 4.68 15.16
CA ASP A 187 -18.27 4.43 16.58
C ASP A 187 -18.65 3.02 17.06
N ASP A 188 -18.93 2.11 16.13
CA ASP A 188 -19.26 0.72 16.47
C ASP A 188 -18.03 0.00 17.04
N ALA A 189 -18.19 -0.66 18.20
CA ALA A 189 -17.11 -1.34 18.91
C ALA A 189 -16.45 -2.48 18.11
N ASP A 190 -17.10 -2.98 17.05
CA ASP A 190 -16.51 -3.95 16.14
C ASP A 190 -15.46 -3.36 15.20
N PHE A 191 -15.43 -2.04 15.01
CA PHE A 191 -14.47 -1.35 14.14
C PHE A 191 -13.24 -0.92 14.95
N THR A 192 -12.50 -1.93 15.38
CA THR A 192 -11.30 -1.82 16.20
C THR A 192 -10.21 -0.92 15.61
N TRP A 193 -10.23 -0.65 14.31
CA TRP A 193 -9.31 0.27 13.64
C TRP A 193 -9.63 1.76 13.86
N GLU A 194 -10.85 2.09 14.29
CA GLU A 194 -11.24 3.46 14.67
C GLU A 194 -10.72 3.85 16.06
N VAL A 195 -10.25 2.87 16.85
CA VAL A 195 -9.72 3.12 18.19
C VAL A 195 -8.36 3.81 18.08
N LEU A 196 -8.32 5.07 18.52
CA LEU A 196 -7.10 5.87 18.53
C LEU A 196 -6.01 5.23 19.40
N LYS A 197 -4.81 5.08 18.83
CA LYS A 197 -3.62 4.67 19.58
C LYS A 197 -2.87 5.89 20.11
N PRO A 198 -2.60 5.98 21.43
CA PRO A 198 -1.75 7.03 21.98
C PRO A 198 -0.32 6.93 21.41
N LEU A 199 0.18 8.02 20.84
CA LEU A 199 1.56 8.11 20.35
C LEU A 199 2.47 8.71 21.42
N LYS A 200 3.61 8.07 21.70
CA LYS A 200 4.64 8.63 22.57
C LYS A 200 5.57 9.52 21.74
N TRP A 201 5.57 10.83 22.01
CA TRP A 201 6.47 11.77 21.37
C TRP A 201 6.77 12.98 22.27
N THR A 202 7.95 13.56 22.11
CA THR A 202 8.37 14.77 22.82
C THR A 202 7.99 15.99 21.99
N LYS A 203 7.14 16.86 22.53
CA LYS A 203 6.83 18.14 21.88
C LYS A 203 8.09 19.03 21.91
N PRO A 204 8.50 19.64 20.78
CA PRO A 204 9.55 20.66 20.82
C PRO A 204 9.10 21.80 21.71
N GLN A 205 9.97 22.27 22.60
CA GLN A 205 9.76 23.56 23.27
C GLN A 205 9.90 24.66 22.23
N ALA A 206 8.87 25.51 22.13
CA ALA A 206 8.86 26.70 21.28
C ALA A 206 9.77 27.78 21.83
#